data_AF-A0A849QFA5-F1
#
_entry.id   AF-A0A849QFA5-F1
#
_cell.length_a   1.000
_cell.length_b   1.000
_cell.length_c   1.000
_cell.angle_alpha   90.00
_cell.angle_beta   90.00
_cell.angle_gamma   90.00
#
_symmetry.space_group_name_H-M   'P 1'
#
loop_
_entity.id
_entity.type
_entity.pdbx_description
1 polymer ?
#
loop_
_entity_poly.entity_id
_entity_poly.type
_entity_poly.pdbx_seq_one_letter_code
_entity_poly.pdbx_strand_id
1 'polypeptide(L)'
;MIKMAQIIKEINGKFFSKNAILVDEPEKLKGLLNNVRWDILKLLAERPRYPADIAKHLHLHEQKVYYHIKQLEANGLIEVKTKKERGGTLAKYYTVTDHAFALELPTGDMKLADFPIRNESDKLKSFLYPFLNNGQLNANIVVGSPDPHGPHQVRARDGHYAIDVALFLGQTVSMPEKFTTALDIDIKSKDTIDSNLIVIGGPLTNLITSDVNNYLPVKFKIDSFPFRGMLSQKTGKTYDEDNIGIIAKIVNPKNTTKSILIFAGNRLGGTKAAVLALTRFTETILERYNGEDNWACIVEGLDIDGDGKVDSIKIIE
;
A
#
# COMPACT_ATOMS: atom_id res chain seq x y z
N MET A 1 16.61 10.12 -19.27
CA MET A 1 15.70 9.70 -18.18
C MET A 1 14.38 9.40 -18.86
N ILE A 2 13.83 8.18 -18.78
CA ILE A 2 12.52 7.91 -19.38
C ILE A 2 11.50 8.69 -18.56
N LYS A 3 10.85 9.69 -19.18
CA LYS A 3 9.73 10.38 -18.55
C LYS A 3 8.56 9.40 -18.53
N MET A 4 8.10 9.04 -17.34
CA MET A 4 6.89 8.24 -17.17
C MET A 4 5.70 9.17 -16.95
N ALA A 5 4.67 9.01 -17.77
CA ALA A 5 3.35 9.58 -17.53
C ALA A 5 2.40 8.51 -16.99
N GLN A 6 1.24 8.96 -16.50
CA GLN A 6 0.14 8.08 -16.14
C GLN A 6 -1.13 8.53 -16.86
N ILE A 7 -1.80 7.57 -17.51
CA ILE A 7 -3.12 7.79 -18.09
C ILE A 7 -4.14 7.46 -17.01
N ILE A 8 -4.94 8.45 -16.62
CA ILE A 8 -6.08 8.29 -15.74
C ILE A 8 -7.35 8.24 -16.60
N LYS A 9 -8.19 7.22 -16.40
CA LYS A 9 -9.49 7.06 -17.07
C LYS A 9 -10.59 7.01 -16.04
N GLU A 10 -11.61 7.82 -16.23
CA GLU A 10 -12.85 7.70 -15.46
C GLU A 10 -13.85 6.81 -16.22
N ILE A 11 -14.32 5.75 -15.57
CA ILE A 11 -15.33 4.85 -16.10
C ILE A 11 -16.37 4.63 -15.01
N ASN A 12 -17.61 5.08 -15.24
CA ASN A 12 -18.73 4.98 -14.29
C ASN A 12 -18.38 5.55 -12.89
N GLY A 13 -17.72 6.71 -12.84
CA GLY A 13 -17.32 7.37 -11.59
C GLY A 13 -16.14 6.71 -10.85
N LYS A 14 -15.51 5.69 -11.46
CA LYS A 14 -14.29 5.06 -10.93
C LYS A 14 -13.09 5.45 -11.77
N PHE A 15 -11.99 5.77 -11.10
CA PHE A 15 -10.73 6.10 -11.75
C PHE A 15 -9.85 4.86 -11.90
N PHE A 16 -9.31 4.67 -13.09
CA PHE A 16 -8.33 3.64 -13.44
C PHE A 16 -7.06 4.34 -13.91
N SER A 17 -5.91 3.85 -13.47
CA SER A 17 -4.62 4.38 -13.91
C SER A 17 -3.82 3.34 -14.67
N LYS A 18 -3.01 3.80 -15.62
CA LYS A 18 -2.02 2.97 -16.32
C LYS A 18 -0.77 3.80 -16.60
N ASN A 19 0.40 3.21 -16.37
CA ASN A 19 1.67 3.84 -16.74
C ASN A 19 1.79 3.96 -18.26
N ALA A 20 2.35 5.07 -18.72
CA ALA A 20 2.61 5.35 -20.12
C ALA A 20 4.02 5.90 -20.32
N ILE A 21 4.68 5.47 -21.39
CA ILE A 21 5.91 6.11 -21.85
C ILE A 21 5.55 7.44 -22.49
N LEU A 22 6.16 8.53 -22.02
CA LEU A 22 6.16 9.79 -22.76
C LEU A 22 7.13 9.70 -23.93
N VAL A 23 6.62 9.99 -25.11
CA VAL A 23 7.36 9.93 -26.36
C VAL A 23 7.66 11.35 -26.82
N ASP A 24 8.95 11.69 -26.86
CA ASP A 24 9.41 13.05 -27.17
C ASP A 24 9.27 13.43 -28.66
N GLU A 25 9.11 12.43 -29.54
CA GLU A 25 9.07 12.61 -31.00
C GLU A 25 7.80 11.97 -31.60
N PRO A 26 6.92 12.74 -32.28
CA PRO A 26 5.72 12.21 -32.92
C PRO A 26 5.99 11.08 -33.92
N GLU A 27 7.16 11.10 -34.56
CA GLU A 27 7.61 10.09 -35.53
C GLU A 27 7.60 8.67 -34.93
N LYS A 28 7.96 8.51 -33.66
CA LYS A 28 7.98 7.22 -32.97
C LYS A 28 6.57 6.63 -32.85
N LEU A 29 5.53 7.47 -32.78
CA LEU A 29 4.14 7.03 -32.75
C LEU A 29 3.51 6.84 -34.13
N LYS A 30 4.17 7.20 -35.24
CA LYS A 30 3.67 6.86 -36.59
C LYS A 30 3.50 5.36 -36.79
N GLY A 31 4.25 4.56 -36.03
CA GLY A 31 4.05 3.11 -35.94
C GLY A 31 2.62 2.73 -35.52
N LEU A 32 2.00 3.49 -34.62
CA LEU A 32 0.65 3.22 -34.08
C LEU A 32 -0.47 3.56 -35.07
N LEU A 33 -0.25 4.51 -35.99
CA LEU A 33 -1.27 4.99 -36.92
C LEU A 33 -1.59 4.01 -38.06
N ASN A 34 -0.87 2.89 -38.15
CA ASN A 34 -1.12 1.85 -39.14
C ASN A 34 -1.94 0.71 -38.52
N ASN A 35 -3.11 0.39 -39.10
CA ASN A 35 -4.02 -0.64 -38.59
C ASN A 35 -3.34 -2.01 -38.38
N VAL A 36 -2.49 -2.45 -39.31
CA VAL A 36 -1.78 -3.73 -39.18
C VAL A 36 -0.82 -3.71 -38.00
N ARG A 37 -0.06 -2.62 -37.82
CA ARG A 37 0.86 -2.48 -36.68
C ARG A 37 0.09 -2.42 -35.36
N TRP A 38 -1.06 -1.76 -35.33
CA TRP A 38 -1.92 -1.72 -34.15
C TRP A 38 -2.43 -3.11 -33.76
N ASP A 39 -2.87 -3.91 -34.72
CA ASP A 39 -3.32 -5.28 -34.46
C ASP A 39 -2.17 -6.20 -34.04
N ILE A 40 -0.97 -6.02 -34.61
CA ILE A 40 0.26 -6.69 -34.13
C ILE A 40 0.52 -6.33 -32.67
N LEU A 41 0.44 -5.04 -32.29
CA LEU A 41 0.67 -4.60 -30.91
C LEU A 41 -0.34 -5.19 -29.93
N LYS A 42 -1.63 -5.28 -30.29
CA LYS A 42 -2.64 -5.96 -29.44
C LYS A 42 -2.24 -7.42 -29.16
N LEU A 43 -1.83 -8.16 -30.19
CA LEU A 43 -1.39 -9.54 -30.04
C LEU A 43 -0.13 -9.69 -29.17
N LEU A 44 0.81 -8.75 -29.28
CA LEU A 44 2.04 -8.72 -28.51
C LEU A 44 1.85 -8.26 -27.05
N ALA A 45 0.81 -7.46 -26.79
CA ALA A 45 0.41 -7.02 -25.46
C ALA A 45 -0.23 -8.14 -24.63
N GLU A 46 -0.89 -9.11 -25.27
CA GLU A 46 -1.43 -10.29 -24.58
C GLU A 46 -0.34 -11.24 -24.10
N ARG A 47 0.64 -11.52 -24.98
CA ARG A 47 1.77 -12.42 -24.69
C ARG A 47 2.88 -12.28 -25.73
N PRO A 48 4.12 -12.66 -25.41
CA PRO A 48 5.20 -12.64 -26.39
C PRO A 48 4.94 -13.60 -27.57
N ARG A 49 5.17 -13.15 -28.81
CA ARG A 49 4.90 -13.95 -30.03
C ARG A 49 6.05 -13.87 -31.04
N TYR A 50 6.17 -14.92 -31.84
CA TYR A 50 7.07 -14.98 -33.00
C TYR A 50 6.36 -14.43 -34.25
N PRO A 51 7.04 -13.69 -35.15
CA PRO A 51 6.39 -13.05 -36.30
C PRO A 51 5.58 -13.99 -37.21
N ALA A 52 6.01 -15.23 -37.42
CA ALA A 52 5.24 -16.19 -38.23
C ALA A 52 3.90 -16.59 -37.56
N ASP A 53 3.84 -16.64 -36.23
CA ASP A 53 2.59 -16.95 -35.51
C ASP A 53 1.61 -15.76 -35.61
N ILE A 54 2.14 -14.54 -35.65
CA ILE A 54 1.36 -13.30 -35.88
C ILE A 54 0.81 -13.28 -37.32
N ALA A 55 1.64 -13.62 -38.31
CA ALA A 55 1.24 -13.70 -39.72
C ALA A 55 0.08 -14.68 -39.94
N LYS A 56 0.17 -15.86 -39.32
CA LYS A 56 -0.92 -16.86 -39.34
C LYS A 56 -2.20 -16.32 -38.71
N HIS A 57 -2.10 -15.66 -37.55
CA HIS A 57 -3.26 -15.15 -36.82
C HIS A 57 -3.95 -13.99 -37.55
N LEU A 58 -3.20 -13.10 -38.20
CA LEU A 58 -3.74 -11.96 -38.95
C LEU A 58 -4.07 -12.29 -40.41
N HIS A 59 -3.84 -13.54 -40.86
CA HIS A 59 -3.96 -13.95 -42.26
C HIS A 59 -3.16 -13.06 -43.23
N LEU A 60 -1.94 -12.69 -42.83
CA LEU A 60 -1.04 -11.83 -43.61
C LEU A 60 0.17 -12.60 -44.10
N HIS A 61 0.75 -12.15 -45.21
CA HIS A 61 2.02 -12.67 -45.71
C HIS A 61 3.15 -12.42 -44.69
N GLU A 62 3.99 -13.43 -44.43
CA GLU A 62 5.03 -13.36 -43.38
C GLU A 62 5.98 -12.17 -43.58
N GLN A 63 6.45 -11.94 -44.80
CA GLN A 63 7.36 -10.82 -45.10
C GLN A 63 6.76 -9.46 -44.72
N LYS A 64 5.43 -9.30 -44.88
CA LYS A 64 4.73 -8.07 -44.50
C LYS A 64 4.74 -7.89 -42.98
N VAL A 65 4.54 -8.96 -42.22
CA VAL A 65 4.63 -8.92 -40.75
C VAL A 65 6.05 -8.63 -40.29
N TYR A 66 7.07 -9.26 -40.87
CA TYR A 66 8.47 -8.96 -40.55
C TYR A 66 8.83 -7.49 -40.81
N TYR A 67 8.32 -6.91 -41.89
CA TYR A 67 8.47 -5.47 -42.15
C TYR A 67 7.87 -4.63 -41.02
N HIS A 68 6.62 -4.92 -40.60
CA HIS A 68 5.97 -4.19 -39.52
C HIS A 68 6.66 -4.37 -38.17
N ILE A 69 7.14 -5.57 -37.84
CA ILE A 69 7.91 -5.86 -36.63
C ILE A 69 9.19 -5.03 -36.60
N LYS A 70 9.96 -5.00 -37.70
CA LYS A 70 11.19 -4.19 -37.79
C LYS A 70 10.90 -2.70 -37.56
N GLN A 71 9.79 -2.20 -38.10
CA GLN A 71 9.38 -0.81 -37.92
C GLN A 71 8.95 -0.52 -36.47
N LEU A 72 8.23 -1.43 -35.82
CA LEU A 72 7.83 -1.28 -34.42
C LEU A 72 9.05 -1.36 -33.46
N GLU A 73 9.99 -2.27 -33.73
CA GLU A 73 11.23 -2.44 -32.95
C GLU A 73 12.12 -1.20 -33.10
N ALA A 74 12.29 -0.68 -34.32
CA ALA A 74 13.08 0.53 -34.57
C ALA A 74 12.53 1.79 -33.87
N ASN A 75 11.21 1.86 -33.67
CA ASN A 75 10.56 2.94 -32.93
C ASN A 75 10.48 2.70 -31.41
N GLY A 76 11.04 1.60 -30.91
CA GLY A 76 11.04 1.27 -29.48
C GLY A 76 9.67 0.90 -28.91
N LEU A 77 8.70 0.54 -29.74
CA LEU A 77 7.34 0.16 -29.31
C LEU A 77 7.26 -1.32 -28.90
N ILE A 78 8.23 -2.13 -29.33
CA ILE A 78 8.35 -3.54 -28.99
C ILE A 78 9.81 -3.89 -28.72
N GLU A 79 10.02 -4.95 -27.93
CA GLU A 79 11.34 -5.48 -27.61
C GLU A 79 11.37 -7.01 -27.72
N VAL A 80 12.58 -7.58 -27.79
CA VAL A 80 12.78 -9.03 -27.77
C VAL A 80 12.72 -9.53 -26.32
N LYS A 81 11.64 -10.20 -25.94
CA LYS A 81 11.48 -10.77 -24.59
C LYS A 81 12.35 -12.00 -24.37
N THR A 82 12.44 -12.86 -25.39
CA THR A 82 13.20 -14.11 -25.33
C THR A 82 13.57 -14.60 -26.72
N LYS A 83 14.53 -15.53 -26.79
CA LYS A 83 14.96 -16.19 -28.01
C LYS A 83 14.86 -17.70 -27.78
N LYS A 84 14.21 -18.42 -28.69
CA LYS A 84 14.02 -19.88 -28.58
C LYS A 84 14.43 -20.56 -29.88
N GLU A 85 14.98 -21.75 -29.79
CA GLU A 85 15.34 -22.54 -30.96
C GLU A 85 14.09 -23.11 -31.64
N ARG A 86 13.94 -22.88 -32.95
CA ARG A 86 12.83 -23.37 -33.76
C ARG A 86 13.36 -23.75 -35.13
N GLY A 87 13.28 -25.04 -35.48
CA GLY A 87 13.77 -25.54 -36.77
C GLY A 87 15.26 -25.26 -37.03
N GLY A 88 16.11 -25.38 -36.00
CA GLY A 88 17.56 -25.16 -36.11
C GLY A 88 18.00 -23.69 -36.18
N THR A 89 17.09 -22.74 -36.00
CA THR A 89 17.41 -21.31 -35.94
C THR A 89 16.86 -20.67 -34.67
N LEU A 90 17.53 -19.62 -34.21
CA LEU A 90 17.16 -18.90 -32.99
C LEU A 90 16.05 -17.87 -33.28
N ALA A 91 14.80 -18.23 -32.97
CA ALA A 91 13.63 -17.40 -33.19
C ALA A 91 13.44 -16.36 -32.07
N LYS A 92 13.30 -15.08 -32.45
CA LYS A 92 13.02 -13.97 -31.53
C LYS A 92 11.52 -13.88 -31.20
N TYR A 93 11.18 -13.87 -29.92
CA TYR A 93 9.83 -13.59 -29.44
C TYR A 93 9.75 -12.15 -28.96
N TYR A 94 8.83 -11.38 -29.55
CA TYR A 94 8.67 -9.97 -29.26
C TYR A 94 7.55 -9.75 -28.25
N THR A 95 7.58 -8.64 -27.52
CA THR A 95 6.49 -8.14 -26.68
C THR A 95 6.46 -6.61 -26.76
N VAL A 96 5.37 -5.97 -26.32
CA VAL A 96 5.30 -4.50 -26.23
C VAL A 96 6.25 -4.02 -25.14
N THR A 97 6.91 -2.88 -25.36
CA THR A 97 7.73 -2.24 -24.30
C THR A 97 6.86 -1.75 -23.16
N ASP A 98 5.70 -1.17 -23.49
CA ASP A 98 4.69 -0.72 -22.53
C ASP A 98 3.27 -0.85 -23.08
N HIS A 99 2.29 -0.82 -22.18
CA HIS A 99 0.86 -0.93 -22.53
C HIS A 99 0.18 0.41 -22.85
N ALA A 100 0.92 1.51 -22.77
CA ALA A 100 0.47 2.84 -23.15
C ALA A 100 1.65 3.73 -23.54
N PHE A 101 1.40 4.62 -24.50
CA PHE A 101 2.34 5.61 -24.99
C PHE A 101 1.60 6.95 -25.07
N ALA A 102 2.26 8.04 -24.70
CA ALA A 102 1.69 9.38 -24.69
C ALA A 102 2.60 10.37 -25.44
N LEU A 103 1.99 11.34 -26.10
CA LEU A 103 2.64 12.53 -26.65
C LEU A 103 2.12 13.73 -25.88
N GLU A 104 3.02 14.58 -25.40
CA GLU A 104 2.68 15.83 -24.72
C GLU A 104 3.25 17.03 -25.48
N LEU A 105 2.55 18.16 -25.40
CA LEU A 105 3.13 19.44 -25.75
C LEU A 105 3.94 19.94 -24.54
N PRO A 106 5.02 20.72 -24.74
CA PRO A 106 5.97 21.06 -23.67
C PRO A 106 5.44 22.05 -22.61
N THR A 107 4.16 22.42 -22.66
CA THR A 107 3.56 23.47 -21.80
C THR A 107 2.15 23.08 -21.40
N GLY A 108 1.68 23.65 -20.29
CA GLY A 108 0.32 23.42 -19.79
C GLY A 108 0.27 22.53 -18.55
N ASP A 109 1.43 22.15 -18.02
CA ASP A 109 1.52 21.40 -16.77
C ASP A 109 0.92 22.21 -15.62
N MET A 110 -0.15 21.67 -15.04
CA MET A 110 -0.66 22.14 -13.77
C MET A 110 -0.04 21.26 -12.68
N LYS A 111 0.65 21.89 -11.73
CA LYS A 111 1.03 21.20 -10.50
C LYS A 111 -0.25 20.86 -9.74
N LEU A 112 -0.67 19.60 -9.86
CA LEU A 112 -1.66 19.06 -8.94
C LEU A 112 -1.02 19.04 -7.54
N ALA A 113 -1.82 19.21 -6.48
CA ALA A 113 -1.38 18.78 -5.14
C ALA A 113 -0.88 17.35 -5.33
N ASP A 114 0.35 17.04 -4.87
CA ASP A 114 1.05 15.78 -5.17
C ASP A 114 0.03 14.65 -5.11
N PHE A 115 -0.51 14.30 -6.28
CA PHE A 115 -1.59 13.34 -6.36
C PHE A 115 -0.90 12.10 -5.82
N PRO A 116 -1.43 11.43 -4.79
CA PRO A 116 -0.71 10.33 -4.19
C PRO A 116 -0.80 9.12 -5.12
N ILE A 117 -0.17 9.24 -6.28
CA ILE A 117 0.48 8.15 -6.99
C ILE A 117 1.75 7.89 -6.19
N ARG A 118 1.61 7.55 -4.90
CA ARG A 118 2.64 6.74 -4.28
C ARG A 118 2.63 5.49 -5.14
N ASN A 119 3.75 5.23 -5.82
CA ASN A 119 4.06 3.87 -6.23
C ASN A 119 4.23 3.13 -4.90
N GLU A 120 3.12 2.78 -4.26
CA GLU A 120 3.14 2.08 -2.99
C GLU A 120 4.01 0.86 -3.21
N SER A 121 5.03 0.70 -2.37
CA SER A 121 5.85 -0.50 -2.43
C SER A 121 4.94 -1.72 -2.32
N ASP A 122 5.26 -2.80 -3.03
CA ASP A 122 4.48 -4.04 -2.95
C ASP A 122 4.39 -4.53 -1.48
N LYS A 123 5.39 -4.19 -0.66
CA LYS A 123 5.38 -4.38 0.79
C LYS A 123 4.28 -3.60 1.48
N LEU A 124 4.13 -2.30 1.21
CA LEU A 124 3.05 -1.50 1.80
C LEU A 124 1.67 -2.04 1.40
N LYS A 125 1.47 -2.37 0.11
CA LYS A 125 0.21 -2.96 -0.38
C LYS A 125 -0.09 -4.28 0.33
N SER A 126 0.90 -5.15 0.45
CA SER A 126 0.77 -6.43 1.16
C SER A 126 0.50 -6.22 2.65
N PHE A 127 1.15 -5.24 3.28
CA PHE A 127 0.96 -4.92 4.69
C PHE A 127 -0.45 -4.40 4.98
N LEU A 128 -0.94 -3.47 4.17
CA LEU A 128 -2.27 -2.87 4.32
C LEU A 128 -3.41 -3.77 3.84
N TYR A 129 -3.14 -4.86 3.13
CA TYR A 129 -4.14 -5.91 2.90
C TYR A 129 -4.39 -6.69 4.21
N PRO A 130 -5.65 -6.94 4.64
CA PRO A 130 -6.92 -6.72 3.91
C PRO A 130 -7.66 -5.41 4.27
N PHE A 131 -7.04 -4.50 5.02
CA PHE A 131 -7.63 -3.21 5.40
C PHE A 131 -7.93 -2.34 4.19
N LEU A 132 -7.07 -2.38 3.17
CA LEU A 132 -7.29 -1.73 1.89
C LEU A 132 -7.46 -2.79 0.80
N ASN A 133 -8.50 -2.62 -0.02
CA ASN A 133 -8.75 -3.50 -1.16
C ASN A 133 -9.40 -2.73 -2.31
N ASN A 134 -8.86 -2.87 -3.52
CA ASN A 134 -9.39 -2.24 -4.74
C ASN A 134 -9.69 -0.73 -4.60
N GLY A 135 -8.80 0.02 -3.93
CA GLY A 135 -8.97 1.47 -3.72
C GLY A 135 -10.08 1.83 -2.75
N GLN A 136 -10.52 0.89 -1.91
CA GLN A 136 -11.49 1.12 -0.85
C GLN A 136 -10.93 0.75 0.51
N LEU A 137 -11.34 1.49 1.54
CA LEU A 137 -11.11 1.12 2.94
C LEU A 137 -12.13 0.04 3.34
N ASN A 138 -11.60 -1.10 3.75
CA ASN A 138 -12.31 -2.26 4.26
C ASN A 138 -11.91 -2.49 5.73
N ALA A 139 -12.08 -1.47 6.57
CA ALA A 139 -11.83 -1.54 8.00
C ALA A 139 -12.56 -0.41 8.76
N ASN A 140 -12.85 -0.62 10.04
CA ASN A 140 -13.22 0.45 10.96
C ASN A 140 -11.97 1.02 11.63
N ILE A 141 -11.86 2.34 11.68
CA ILE A 141 -10.84 3.06 12.46
C ILE A 141 -11.39 3.26 13.87
N VAL A 142 -10.84 2.52 14.83
CA VAL A 142 -11.32 2.46 16.21
C VAL A 142 -10.45 3.32 17.09
N VAL A 143 -11.06 4.32 17.73
CA VAL A 143 -10.42 5.18 18.71
C VAL A 143 -11.04 4.97 20.09
N GLY A 144 -10.28 5.26 21.14
CA GLY A 144 -10.78 5.21 22.50
C GLY A 144 -11.89 6.23 22.76
N SER A 145 -12.90 5.87 23.55
CA SER A 145 -13.93 6.83 23.96
C SER A 145 -13.38 7.94 24.87
N PRO A 146 -13.76 9.22 24.63
CA PRO A 146 -13.36 10.36 25.47
C PRO A 146 -14.07 10.35 26.84
N ASP A 147 -15.15 9.59 26.97
CA ASP A 147 -15.90 9.41 28.21
C ASP A 147 -15.29 8.29 29.06
N PRO A 148 -15.24 8.44 30.39
CA PRO A 148 -14.72 7.39 31.27
C PRO A 148 -15.55 6.12 31.15
N HIS A 149 -14.89 5.00 30.94
CA HIS A 149 -15.53 3.70 30.85
C HIS A 149 -14.55 2.57 31.21
N GLY A 150 -15.06 1.34 31.28
CA GLY A 150 -14.26 0.17 31.66
C GLY A 150 -13.78 0.17 33.11
N PRO A 151 -12.94 -0.80 33.50
CA PRO A 151 -12.53 -1.00 34.89
C PRO A 151 -11.69 0.14 35.48
N HIS A 152 -10.93 0.85 34.64
CA HIS A 152 -9.99 1.88 35.09
C HIS A 152 -10.52 3.31 34.95
N GLN A 153 -11.70 3.51 34.32
CA GLN A 153 -12.33 4.83 34.16
C GLN A 153 -11.39 5.90 33.55
N VAL A 154 -10.47 5.46 32.70
CA VAL A 154 -9.51 6.33 32.01
C VAL A 154 -10.17 6.93 30.77
N ARG A 155 -9.90 8.22 30.52
CA ARG A 155 -10.35 8.91 29.30
C ARG A 155 -9.31 8.77 28.21
N ALA A 156 -9.72 8.41 27.00
CA ALA A 156 -8.84 8.48 25.84
C ALA A 156 -8.53 9.93 25.45
N ARG A 157 -7.29 10.21 25.07
CA ARG A 157 -6.82 11.54 24.62
C ARG A 157 -6.00 11.46 23.32
N ASP A 158 -5.82 10.26 22.80
CA ASP A 158 -5.00 9.88 21.65
C ASP A 158 -5.81 9.67 20.37
N GLY A 159 -7.15 9.76 20.42
CA GLY A 159 -8.01 9.55 19.25
C GLY A 159 -7.72 10.48 18.06
N HIS A 160 -7.19 11.68 18.32
CA HIS A 160 -6.80 12.63 17.26
C HIS A 160 -5.66 12.12 16.37
N TYR A 161 -4.82 11.18 16.84
CA TYR A 161 -3.77 10.58 16.01
C TYR A 161 -4.34 9.70 14.88
N ALA A 162 -5.60 9.29 14.97
CA ALA A 162 -6.28 8.62 13.87
C ALA A 162 -6.39 9.50 12.62
N ILE A 163 -6.29 10.84 12.74
CA ILE A 163 -6.33 11.77 11.62
C ILE A 163 -5.12 11.56 10.70
N ASP A 164 -3.90 11.45 11.25
CA ASP A 164 -2.70 11.18 10.46
C ASP A 164 -2.76 9.81 9.76
N VAL A 165 -3.29 8.80 10.45
CA VAL A 165 -3.55 7.49 9.85
C VAL A 165 -4.57 7.60 8.72
N ALA A 166 -5.67 8.33 8.91
CA ALA A 166 -6.70 8.52 7.90
C ALA A 166 -6.19 9.31 6.68
N LEU A 167 -5.37 10.35 6.89
CA LEU A 167 -4.72 11.09 5.80
C LEU A 167 -3.74 10.20 5.04
N PHE A 168 -2.99 9.37 5.75
CA PHE A 168 -2.07 8.41 5.14
C PHE A 168 -2.81 7.36 4.30
N LEU A 169 -3.90 6.78 4.80
CA LEU A 169 -4.71 5.82 4.04
C LEU A 169 -5.53 6.48 2.92
N GLY A 170 -5.96 7.73 3.11
CA GLY A 170 -6.70 8.52 2.13
C GLY A 170 -5.90 8.83 0.86
N GLN A 171 -4.58 8.61 0.89
CA GLN A 171 -3.72 8.66 -0.29
C GLN A 171 -4.03 7.54 -1.29
N THR A 172 -4.69 6.47 -0.86
CA THR A 172 -4.76 5.21 -1.62
C THR A 172 -6.19 4.71 -1.77
N VAL A 173 -7.14 5.33 -1.08
CA VAL A 173 -8.56 4.95 -1.10
C VAL A 173 -9.46 6.10 -1.50
N SER A 174 -10.59 5.75 -2.13
CA SER A 174 -11.72 6.66 -2.29
C SER A 174 -12.47 6.81 -0.96
N MET A 175 -13.11 7.96 -0.76
CA MET A 175 -13.92 8.23 0.43
C MET A 175 -15.07 7.21 0.54
N PRO A 176 -15.17 6.44 1.63
CA PRO A 176 -16.26 5.50 1.83
C PRO A 176 -17.60 6.19 2.04
N GLU A 177 -18.70 5.57 1.58
CA GLU A 177 -20.07 6.08 1.79
C GLU A 177 -20.50 6.05 3.26
N LYS A 178 -20.02 5.05 4.01
CA LYS A 178 -20.31 4.89 5.44
C LYS A 178 -19.22 5.54 6.28
N PHE A 179 -19.60 6.05 7.45
CA PHE A 179 -18.63 6.47 8.45
C PHE A 179 -17.74 5.31 8.87
N THR A 180 -16.42 5.55 8.81
CA THR A 180 -15.38 4.55 9.05
C THR A 180 -14.86 4.58 10.48
N THR A 181 -15.08 5.68 11.19
CA THR A 181 -14.63 5.85 12.57
C THR A 181 -15.65 5.28 13.54
N ALA A 182 -15.18 4.55 14.55
CA ALA A 182 -16.00 4.03 15.64
C ALA A 182 -15.29 4.22 16.98
N LEU A 183 -16.07 4.35 18.05
CA LEU A 183 -15.52 4.25 19.41
C LEU A 183 -15.34 2.78 19.78
N ASP A 184 -14.33 2.51 20.60
CA ASP A 184 -14.05 1.17 21.14
C ASP A 184 -15.28 0.55 21.85
N ILE A 185 -16.04 1.34 22.59
CA ILE A 185 -17.29 0.91 23.24
C ILE A 185 -18.38 0.50 22.23
N ASP A 186 -18.45 1.15 21.06
CA ASP A 186 -19.43 0.82 20.03
C ASP A 186 -19.10 -0.51 19.37
N ILE A 187 -17.81 -0.76 19.14
CA ILE A 187 -17.35 -2.00 18.53
C ILE A 187 -17.57 -3.18 19.47
N LYS A 188 -17.27 -2.99 20.76
CA LYS A 188 -17.43 -4.02 21.78
C LYS A 188 -18.90 -4.37 22.04
N SER A 189 -19.79 -3.39 22.03
CA SER A 189 -21.22 -3.60 22.30
C SER A 189 -21.97 -4.27 21.15
N LYS A 190 -21.50 -4.14 19.91
CA LYS A 190 -22.16 -4.66 18.71
C LYS A 190 -21.67 -6.04 18.24
N ASP A 191 -20.72 -6.66 18.96
CA ASP A 191 -19.99 -7.87 18.54
C ASP A 191 -19.30 -7.72 17.15
N THR A 192 -19.14 -6.48 16.68
CA THR A 192 -18.49 -6.09 15.40
C THR A 192 -16.97 -6.27 15.40
N ILE A 193 -16.44 -6.95 16.41
CA ILE A 193 -15.04 -7.39 16.44
C ILE A 193 -14.80 -8.43 15.34
N ASP A 194 -15.82 -8.95 14.65
CA ASP A 194 -15.69 -9.88 13.52
C ASP A 194 -15.23 -9.25 12.19
N SER A 195 -14.81 -7.98 12.18
CA SER A 195 -14.41 -7.19 11.01
C SER A 195 -12.92 -6.83 11.00
N ASN A 196 -12.44 -6.18 9.94
CA ASN A 196 -11.09 -5.62 9.95
C ASN A 196 -11.07 -4.34 10.77
N LEU A 197 -10.09 -4.18 11.66
CA LEU A 197 -10.01 -3.04 12.57
C LEU A 197 -8.64 -2.36 12.48
N ILE A 198 -8.64 -1.03 12.46
CA ILE A 198 -7.44 -0.21 12.65
C ILE A 198 -7.61 0.50 13.97
N VAL A 199 -6.86 0.10 14.98
CA VAL A 199 -7.06 0.48 16.39
C VAL A 199 -5.98 1.47 16.81
N ILE A 200 -6.39 2.60 17.35
CA ILE A 200 -5.49 3.62 17.89
C ILE A 200 -5.69 3.70 19.40
N GLY A 201 -4.59 3.54 20.12
CA GLY A 201 -4.53 3.66 21.57
C GLY A 201 -4.14 2.37 22.29
N GLY A 202 -3.48 2.54 23.43
CA GLY A 202 -3.06 1.45 24.30
C GLY A 202 -4.24 0.82 25.07
N PRO A 203 -4.01 -0.30 25.78
CA PRO A 203 -5.06 -1.03 26.49
C PRO A 203 -5.76 -0.24 27.60
N LEU A 204 -5.17 0.87 28.09
CA LEU A 204 -5.83 1.77 29.04
C LEU A 204 -6.87 2.68 28.39
N THR A 205 -6.66 3.05 27.12
CA THR A 205 -7.49 4.03 26.41
C THR A 205 -8.36 3.40 25.32
N ASN A 206 -8.06 2.17 24.91
CA ASN A 206 -8.81 1.45 23.89
C ASN A 206 -9.11 0.01 24.33
N LEU A 207 -10.38 -0.30 24.55
CA LEU A 207 -10.82 -1.63 25.00
C LEU A 207 -10.47 -2.74 24.01
N ILE A 208 -10.44 -2.47 22.71
CA ILE A 208 -10.11 -3.48 21.70
C ILE A 208 -8.64 -3.90 21.85
N THR A 209 -7.72 -2.95 22.05
CA THR A 209 -6.31 -3.25 22.32
C THR A 209 -6.15 -4.11 23.57
N SER A 210 -6.93 -3.85 24.63
CA SER A 210 -6.94 -4.68 25.84
C SER A 210 -7.44 -6.10 25.57
N ASP A 211 -8.54 -6.24 24.83
CA ASP A 211 -9.17 -7.54 24.57
C ASP A 211 -8.27 -8.45 23.72
N VAL A 212 -7.52 -7.89 22.78
CA VAL A 212 -6.64 -8.66 21.88
C VAL A 212 -5.20 -8.77 22.37
N ASN A 213 -4.85 -8.19 23.52
CA ASN A 213 -3.48 -8.12 24.04
C ASN A 213 -2.80 -9.50 24.11
N ASN A 214 -3.53 -10.55 24.49
CA ASN A 214 -3.00 -11.91 24.59
C ASN A 214 -2.57 -12.54 23.27
N TYR A 215 -3.02 -11.98 22.14
CA TYR A 215 -2.71 -12.44 20.79
C TYR A 215 -1.60 -11.61 20.12
N LEU A 216 -1.12 -10.53 20.76
CA LEU A 216 -0.09 -9.68 20.19
C LEU A 216 1.31 -10.33 20.25
N PRO A 217 2.15 -10.16 19.21
CA PRO A 217 3.57 -10.55 19.26
C PRO A 217 4.35 -9.83 20.36
N VAL A 218 3.90 -8.64 20.73
CA VAL A 218 4.45 -7.83 21.82
C VAL A 218 3.27 -7.42 22.70
N LYS A 219 3.27 -7.89 23.96
CA LYS A 219 2.13 -7.76 24.86
C LYS A 219 2.33 -6.60 25.82
N PHE A 220 1.28 -5.81 26.05
CA PHE A 220 1.27 -4.87 27.15
C PHE A 220 1.21 -5.60 28.49
N LYS A 221 1.98 -5.14 29.48
CA LYS A 221 1.91 -5.65 30.85
C LYS A 221 0.71 -5.03 31.56
N ILE A 222 -0.40 -5.76 31.57
CA ILE A 222 -1.69 -5.31 32.13
C ILE A 222 -2.03 -5.96 33.49
N ASP A 223 -1.13 -6.78 34.05
CA ASP A 223 -1.40 -7.55 35.27
C ASP A 223 -1.46 -6.68 36.54
N SER A 224 -0.78 -5.53 36.52
CA SER A 224 -0.74 -4.60 37.66
C SER A 224 -0.89 -3.16 37.18
N PHE A 225 -1.81 -2.43 37.80
CA PHE A 225 -2.04 -1.02 37.51
C PHE A 225 -1.05 -0.15 38.31
N PRO A 226 -0.48 0.93 37.73
CA PRO A 226 -0.64 1.37 36.34
C PRO A 226 0.08 0.43 35.37
N PHE A 227 -0.53 0.16 34.21
CA PHE A 227 0.09 -0.65 33.16
C PHE A 227 1.40 0.01 32.75
N ARG A 228 2.50 -0.77 32.82
CA ARG A 228 3.84 -0.28 32.52
C ARG A 228 4.54 -1.27 31.60
N GLY A 229 4.79 -0.79 30.40
CA GLY A 229 5.67 -1.43 29.46
C GLY A 229 5.03 -2.53 28.62
N MET A 230 5.83 -2.94 27.64
CA MET A 230 5.53 -3.97 26.68
C MET A 230 6.56 -5.09 26.80
N LEU A 231 6.13 -6.33 26.60
CA LEU A 231 6.95 -7.54 26.62
C LEU A 231 6.96 -8.17 25.23
N SER A 232 8.12 -8.18 24.57
CA SER A 232 8.29 -8.93 23.33
C SER A 232 8.23 -10.42 23.60
N GLN A 233 7.30 -11.12 22.96
CA GLN A 233 7.22 -12.58 23.04
C GLN A 233 8.38 -13.26 22.28
N LYS A 234 9.01 -12.55 21.34
CA LYS A 234 10.12 -13.05 20.52
C LYS A 234 11.45 -12.99 21.28
N THR A 235 11.74 -11.88 21.95
CA THR A 235 13.04 -11.63 22.58
C THR A 235 13.01 -11.78 24.10
N GLY A 236 11.83 -11.77 24.72
CA GLY A 236 11.66 -11.70 26.17
C GLY A 236 12.01 -10.32 26.78
N LYS A 237 12.40 -9.34 25.95
CA LYS A 237 12.73 -8.00 26.41
C LYS A 237 11.49 -7.22 26.83
N THR A 238 11.67 -6.37 27.84
CA THR A 238 10.66 -5.42 28.28
C THR A 238 11.06 -4.01 27.86
N TYR A 239 10.08 -3.23 27.41
CA TYR A 239 10.23 -1.82 27.05
C TYR A 239 9.22 -0.98 27.84
N ASP A 240 9.68 -0.19 28.80
CA ASP A 240 8.85 0.50 29.80
C ASP A 240 8.86 2.03 29.70
N GLU A 241 9.68 2.60 28.82
CA GLU A 241 9.73 4.04 28.56
C GLU A 241 8.44 4.56 27.92
N ASP A 242 8.07 5.80 28.25
CA ASP A 242 6.77 6.40 27.88
C ASP A 242 6.60 6.63 26.37
N ASN A 243 7.71 6.91 25.67
CA ASN A 243 7.74 7.19 24.23
C ASN A 243 7.85 5.93 23.37
N ILE A 244 7.78 4.74 23.97
CA ILE A 244 7.80 3.48 23.21
C ILE A 244 6.41 3.22 22.64
N GLY A 245 6.39 3.09 21.32
CA GLY A 245 5.24 2.72 20.52
C GLY A 245 5.39 1.34 19.89
N ILE A 246 4.26 0.77 19.49
CA ILE A 246 4.15 -0.46 18.73
C ILE A 246 3.21 -0.26 17.55
N ILE A 247 3.65 -0.77 16.40
CA ILE A 247 2.79 -1.05 15.26
C ILE A 247 2.64 -2.57 15.20
N ALA A 248 1.41 -3.08 15.32
CA ALA A 248 1.16 -4.52 15.28
C ALA A 248 0.04 -4.87 14.31
N LYS A 249 0.29 -5.82 13.41
CA LYS A 249 -0.72 -6.46 12.56
C LYS A 249 -0.93 -7.87 13.10
N ILE A 250 -2.18 -8.24 13.34
CA ILE A 250 -2.53 -9.60 13.74
C ILE A 250 -3.74 -10.11 12.97
N VAL A 251 -3.86 -11.43 12.87
CA VAL A 251 -5.12 -12.09 12.52
C VAL A 251 -6.14 -11.79 13.62
N ASN A 252 -7.36 -11.46 13.21
CA ASN A 252 -8.42 -11.17 14.16
C ASN A 252 -8.82 -12.45 14.92
N PRO A 253 -8.71 -12.49 16.27
CA PRO A 253 -9.00 -13.70 17.05
C PRO A 253 -10.46 -14.16 17.00
N LYS A 254 -11.39 -13.25 16.66
CA LYS A 254 -12.82 -13.55 16.53
C LYS A 254 -13.22 -13.98 15.11
N ASN A 255 -12.42 -13.60 14.11
CA ASN A 255 -12.64 -13.98 12.72
C ASN A 255 -11.31 -14.11 11.98
N THR A 256 -10.85 -15.34 11.75
CA THR A 256 -9.53 -15.60 11.15
C THR A 256 -9.39 -15.15 9.69
N THR A 257 -10.48 -14.75 9.04
CA THR A 257 -10.46 -14.14 7.69
C THR A 257 -10.23 -12.62 7.71
N LYS A 258 -10.15 -12.02 8.90
CA LYS A 258 -9.98 -10.59 9.12
C LYS A 258 -8.68 -10.31 9.88
N SER A 259 -8.29 -9.04 9.89
CA SER A 259 -7.06 -8.59 10.54
C SER A 259 -7.31 -7.37 11.43
N ILE A 260 -6.42 -7.17 12.40
CA ILE A 260 -6.40 -6.01 13.28
C ILE A 260 -5.02 -5.36 13.15
N LEU A 261 -4.99 -4.07 12.86
CA LEU A 261 -3.79 -3.24 12.85
C LEU A 261 -3.85 -2.29 14.05
N ILE A 262 -2.83 -2.26 14.87
CA ILE A 262 -2.79 -1.52 16.13
C ILE A 262 -1.65 -0.50 16.09
N PHE A 263 -1.97 0.73 16.47
CA PHE A 263 -1.03 1.79 16.81
C PHE A 263 -1.23 2.13 18.28
N ALA A 264 -0.28 1.74 19.11
CA ALA A 264 -0.38 1.92 20.55
C ALA A 264 0.99 2.24 21.14
N GLY A 265 1.02 2.75 22.36
CA GLY A 265 2.25 2.93 23.11
C GLY A 265 2.02 2.84 24.60
N ASN A 266 3.11 2.86 25.36
CA ASN A 266 3.06 2.88 26.82
C ASN A 266 2.31 4.12 27.33
N ARG A 267 2.50 5.26 26.66
CA ARG A 267 1.78 6.52 26.87
C ARG A 267 1.40 7.18 25.54
N LEU A 268 0.81 8.36 25.64
CA LEU A 268 0.46 9.24 24.51
C LEU A 268 1.64 9.43 23.54
N GLY A 269 2.84 9.67 24.07
CA GLY A 269 4.06 9.83 23.26
C GLY A 269 4.38 8.58 22.43
N GLY A 270 4.29 7.40 23.03
CA GLY A 270 4.45 6.12 22.32
C GLY A 270 3.39 5.87 21.24
N THR A 271 2.11 6.16 21.51
CA THR A 271 1.07 6.06 20.46
C THR A 271 1.35 7.01 19.30
N LYS A 272 1.79 8.26 19.59
CA LYS A 272 2.22 9.21 18.55
C LYS A 272 3.40 8.66 17.75
N ALA A 273 4.40 8.07 18.41
CA ALA A 273 5.56 7.47 17.77
C ALA A 273 5.15 6.33 16.81
N ALA A 274 4.23 5.44 17.23
CA ALA A 274 3.72 4.36 16.39
C ALA A 274 3.01 4.88 15.13
N VAL A 275 2.15 5.90 15.27
CA VAL A 275 1.47 6.53 14.13
C VAL A 275 2.48 7.22 13.20
N LEU A 276 3.40 8.01 13.76
CA LEU A 276 4.44 8.71 13.00
C LEU A 276 5.31 7.73 12.21
N ALA A 277 5.70 6.63 12.84
CA ALA A 277 6.51 5.58 12.25
C ALA A 277 5.91 5.05 10.94
N LEU A 278 4.65 4.59 10.93
CA LEU A 278 4.07 4.07 9.69
C LEU A 278 3.77 5.17 8.67
N THR A 279 3.29 6.33 9.12
CA THR A 279 2.76 7.38 8.22
C THR A 279 3.83 8.29 7.61
N ARG A 280 5.02 8.37 8.21
CA ARG A 280 6.15 9.19 7.71
C ARG A 280 7.41 8.38 7.42
N PHE A 281 7.63 7.27 8.11
CA PHE A 281 8.81 6.41 7.95
C PHE A 281 8.46 5.03 7.36
N THR A 282 7.43 4.97 6.52
CA THR A 282 6.83 3.73 5.99
C THR A 282 7.85 2.72 5.46
N GLU A 283 8.75 3.16 4.58
CA GLU A 283 9.73 2.27 3.92
C GLU A 283 10.73 1.67 4.93
N THR A 284 11.16 2.47 5.91
CA THR A 284 12.05 2.02 6.98
C THR A 284 11.34 1.02 7.91
N ILE A 285 10.09 1.31 8.29
CA ILE A 285 9.29 0.43 9.17
C ILE A 285 8.99 -0.91 8.51
N LEU A 286 8.68 -0.91 7.21
CA LEU A 286 8.31 -2.11 6.48
C LEU A 286 9.51 -2.80 5.81
N GLU A 287 10.74 -2.32 6.03
CA GLU A 287 11.95 -2.90 5.41
C GLU A 287 12.05 -4.41 5.70
N ARG A 288 11.72 -4.83 6.92
CA ARG A 288 11.78 -6.24 7.36
C ARG A 288 10.45 -6.99 7.28
N TYR A 289 9.39 -6.37 6.77
CA TYR A 289 8.11 -7.04 6.53
C TYR A 289 8.20 -7.93 5.28
N ASN A 290 7.79 -9.20 5.41
CA ASN A 290 7.85 -10.20 4.34
C ASN A 290 6.49 -10.86 4.08
N GLY A 291 5.39 -10.23 4.49
CA GLY A 291 4.05 -10.76 4.28
C GLY A 291 3.49 -11.55 5.46
N GLU A 292 4.05 -11.38 6.66
CA GLU A 292 3.56 -12.07 7.87
C GLU A 292 2.13 -11.63 8.22
N ASP A 293 1.29 -12.59 8.64
CA ASP A 293 -0.07 -12.31 9.12
C ASP A 293 -0.07 -11.71 10.53
N ASN A 294 0.85 -12.18 11.37
CA ASN A 294 1.14 -11.64 12.70
C ASN A 294 2.53 -11.00 12.70
N TRP A 295 2.58 -9.69 12.86
CA TRP A 295 3.78 -8.89 12.76
C TRP A 295 3.73 -7.76 13.78
N ALA A 296 4.89 -7.38 14.33
CA ALA A 296 5.01 -6.20 15.17
C ALA A 296 6.37 -5.53 14.96
N CYS A 297 6.39 -4.21 15.10
CA CYS A 297 7.61 -3.40 15.19
C CYS A 297 7.50 -2.47 16.39
N ILE A 298 8.58 -2.41 17.17
CA ILE A 298 8.67 -1.54 18.34
C ILE A 298 9.52 -0.34 17.96
N VAL A 299 9.00 0.85 18.26
CA VAL A 299 9.66 2.13 17.96
C VAL A 299 9.78 2.98 19.21
N GLU A 300 10.88 3.71 19.31
CA GLU A 300 11.10 4.76 20.29
C GLU A 300 10.84 6.11 19.62
N GLY A 301 9.94 6.91 20.20
CA GLY A 301 9.71 8.29 19.77
C GLY A 301 10.81 9.23 20.26
N LEU A 302 11.39 9.99 19.33
CA LEU A 302 12.43 10.98 19.60
C LEU A 302 11.89 12.39 19.40
N ASP A 303 12.40 13.33 20.20
CA ASP A 303 12.19 14.77 20.08
C ASP A 303 13.54 15.39 19.68
N ILE A 304 13.75 15.52 18.36
CA ILE A 304 15.02 15.99 17.79
C ILE A 304 15.10 17.52 17.85
N ASP A 305 14.00 18.21 17.61
CA ASP A 305 13.94 19.68 17.63
C ASP A 305 13.81 20.29 19.04
N GLY A 306 13.52 19.46 20.05
CA GLY A 306 13.48 19.84 21.46
C GLY A 306 12.19 20.57 21.87
N ASP A 307 11.11 20.47 21.09
CA ASP A 307 9.84 21.14 21.38
C ASP A 307 8.94 20.39 22.39
N GLY A 308 9.41 19.25 22.90
CA GLY A 308 8.68 18.39 23.81
C GLY A 308 7.73 17.41 23.12
N LYS A 309 7.75 17.31 21.79
CA LYS A 309 6.89 16.41 21.02
C LYS A 309 7.72 15.44 20.20
N VAL A 310 7.19 14.22 20.06
CA VAL A 310 7.79 13.22 19.16
C VAL A 310 7.72 13.71 17.71
N ASP A 311 8.87 13.92 17.08
CA ASP A 311 9.05 14.40 15.69
C ASP A 311 9.79 13.37 14.81
N SER A 312 10.41 12.37 15.42
CA SER A 312 11.16 11.32 14.77
C SER A 312 11.01 9.99 15.51
N ILE A 313 11.50 8.91 14.91
CA ILE A 313 11.42 7.56 15.47
C ILE A 313 12.75 6.83 15.33
N LYS A 314 12.94 5.83 16.19
CA LYS A 314 14.00 4.84 16.09
C LYS A 314 13.40 3.45 16.23
N ILE A 315 13.69 2.55 15.30
CA ILE A 315 13.32 1.14 15.43
C ILE A 315 14.20 0.49 16.50
N ILE A 316 13.58 -0.15 17.47
CA ILE A 316 14.27 -0.86 18.55
C ILE A 316 14.01 -2.37 18.53
N GLU A 317 12.95 -2.83 17.84
CA GLU A 317 12.73 -4.24 17.52
C GLU A 317 11.94 -4.44 16.21
#